data_AF-A0AAW8GB31-F1
#
_entry.id   AF-A0AAW8GB31-F1
#
_cell.length_a   1.000
_cell.length_b   1.000
_cell.length_c   1.000
_cell.angle_alpha   90.00
_cell.angle_beta   90.00
_cell.angle_gamma   90.00
#
_symmetry.space_group_name_H-M   'P 1'
#
loop_
_entity.id
_entity.type
_entity.pdbx_description
1 polymer ?
#
loop_
_entity_poly.entity_id
_entity_poly.type
_entity_poly.pdbx_seq_one_letter_code
_entity_poly.pdbx_strand_id
1 'polypeptide(L)'
;MPARLPSRLVLPLASLLALAACSGGQAPQRVQPVAPVDSVRTLGALQVRYNALPSLALPESAAQAYGLDRGAGRALVIVALRQRRGDDEVPVQGSVRGVAVDLSGRRQQITFKPLRTGDAVDQVGSVEISPRDTLRFELDVASDIGGGPLRFERSF
;
A
#
# COMPACT_ATOMS: atom_id res chain seq x y z
N MET A 1 11.46 48.53 84.02
CA MET A 1 10.95 49.43 82.94
C MET A 1 11.28 48.79 81.59
N PRO A 2 10.45 48.99 80.56
CA PRO A 2 9.78 47.99 79.71
C PRO A 2 10.72 47.48 78.57
N ALA A 3 10.38 46.61 77.61
CA ALA A 3 9.11 46.30 76.97
C ALA A 3 9.23 45.00 76.14
N ARG A 4 8.06 44.55 75.68
CA ARG A 4 7.72 43.34 74.95
C ARG A 4 8.22 43.33 73.49
N LEU A 5 8.38 42.11 72.98
CA LEU A 5 8.31 41.72 71.55
C LEU A 5 7.03 42.29 70.87
N PRO A 6 7.04 42.54 69.55
CA PRO A 6 6.58 41.48 68.63
C PRO A 6 7.21 41.47 67.21
N SER A 7 7.25 40.24 66.66
CA SER A 7 6.82 39.82 65.32
C SER A 7 6.82 40.83 64.16
N ARG A 8 7.49 40.46 63.06
CA ARG A 8 6.88 40.43 61.72
C ARG A 8 7.69 39.59 60.72
N LEU A 9 7.05 38.48 60.35
CA LEU A 9 7.11 37.76 59.08
C LEU A 9 7.30 38.70 57.87
N VAL A 10 8.07 38.31 56.84
CA VAL A 10 7.64 38.20 55.43
C VAL A 10 8.79 37.58 54.61
N LEU A 11 8.48 36.42 54.01
CA LEU A 11 9.23 35.72 52.97
C LEU A 11 9.38 36.57 51.69
N PRO A 12 10.54 36.51 51.02
CA PRO A 12 10.59 36.41 49.57
C PRO A 12 11.36 35.14 49.21
N LEU A 13 11.01 34.36 48.20
CA LEU A 13 11.07 34.78 46.81
C LEU A 13 10.31 33.72 45.99
N ALA A 14 9.31 34.18 45.27
CA ALA A 14 8.43 33.38 44.44
C ALA A 14 9.23 32.56 43.41
N SER A 15 9.11 31.24 43.52
CA SER A 15 9.57 30.26 42.54
C SER A 15 8.70 30.38 41.29
N LEU A 16 9.28 30.93 40.23
CA LEU A 16 8.69 31.09 38.90
C LEU A 16 9.51 30.20 37.96
N LEU A 17 8.93 29.11 37.43
CA LEU A 17 8.88 28.78 35.99
C LEU A 17 8.34 27.35 35.73
N ALA A 18 7.09 27.32 35.24
CA ALA A 18 6.57 26.48 34.17
C ALA A 18 6.86 24.96 34.19
N LEU A 19 6.01 24.20 34.88
CA LEU A 19 5.70 22.82 34.49
C LEU A 19 4.30 22.75 33.86
N ALA A 20 4.24 22.01 32.75
CA ALA A 20 3.08 21.35 32.17
C ALA A 20 2.01 22.21 31.47
N ALA A 21 2.14 22.36 30.15
CA ALA A 21 0.99 22.30 29.24
C ALA A 21 1.40 22.15 27.75
N CYS A 22 2.30 21.22 27.40
CA CYS A 22 2.34 20.72 26.03
C CYS A 22 1.25 19.65 25.84
N SER A 23 -0.01 19.98 26.15
CA SER A 23 -1.16 19.16 25.76
C SER A 23 -1.62 19.62 24.37
N GLY A 24 -0.74 19.46 23.38
CA GLY A 24 -1.09 19.57 21.98
C GLY A 24 -1.95 18.38 21.60
N GLY A 25 -3.25 18.48 21.86
CA GLY A 25 -4.22 17.50 21.37
C GLY A 25 -4.15 17.46 19.85
N GLN A 26 -3.48 16.45 19.30
CA GLN A 26 -3.54 16.17 17.87
C GLN A 26 -5.01 15.89 17.53
N ALA A 27 -5.67 16.81 16.82
CA ALA A 27 -6.97 16.56 16.23
C ALA A 27 -6.87 15.29 15.37
N PRO A 28 -7.87 14.38 15.40
CA PRO A 28 -7.84 13.15 14.62
C PRO A 28 -7.58 13.50 13.15
N GLN A 29 -6.44 13.05 12.62
CA GLN A 29 -6.08 13.33 11.24
C GLN A 29 -7.14 12.72 10.33
N ARG A 30 -7.77 13.57 9.52
CA ARG A 30 -8.72 13.16 8.49
C ARG A 30 -8.01 12.16 7.59
N VAL A 31 -8.55 10.93 7.49
CA VAL A 31 -8.02 9.90 6.58
C VAL A 31 -8.08 10.48 5.16
N GLN A 32 -6.91 10.86 4.64
CA GLN A 32 -6.78 11.26 3.25
C GLN A 32 -6.93 10.00 2.40
N PRO A 33 -7.77 10.01 1.35
CA PRO A 33 -7.85 8.88 0.42
C PRO A 33 -6.47 8.63 -0.18
N VAL A 34 -5.84 7.50 0.18
CA VAL A 34 -4.60 7.05 -0.45
C VAL A 34 -4.98 6.56 -1.83
N ALA A 35 -4.54 7.26 -2.88
CA ALA A 35 -4.65 6.75 -4.24
C ALA A 35 -3.98 5.36 -4.32
N PRO A 36 -4.51 4.40 -5.12
CA PRO A 36 -3.89 3.10 -5.29
C PRO A 36 -2.42 3.27 -5.65
N VAL A 37 -1.52 2.88 -4.74
CA VAL A 37 -0.09 3.04 -4.95
C VAL A 37 0.38 1.92 -5.86
N ASP A 38 0.55 2.26 -7.13
CA ASP A 38 1.34 1.43 -8.05
C ASP A 38 2.74 1.29 -7.46
N SER A 39 3.11 0.06 -7.14
CA SER A 39 4.39 -0.27 -6.54
C SER A 39 5.35 -0.75 -7.61
N VAL A 40 6.65 -0.50 -7.41
CA VAL A 40 7.68 -0.85 -8.40
C VAL A 40 8.77 -1.68 -7.74
N ARG A 41 9.20 -2.74 -8.42
CA ARG A 41 10.33 -3.58 -8.00
C ARG A 41 11.27 -3.81 -9.17
N THR A 42 12.57 -3.64 -8.93
CA THR A 42 13.61 -3.98 -9.91
C THR A 42 14.11 -5.41 -9.68
N LEU A 43 14.11 -6.22 -10.74
CA LEU A 43 14.61 -7.60 -10.80
C LEU A 43 15.65 -7.69 -11.93
N GLY A 44 16.91 -7.37 -11.63
CA GLY A 44 17.95 -7.23 -12.65
C GLY A 44 17.65 -6.07 -13.61
N ALA A 45 17.57 -6.34 -14.92
CA ALA A 45 17.21 -5.36 -15.93
C ALA A 45 15.68 -5.13 -16.06
N LEU A 46 14.88 -5.95 -15.39
CA LEU A 46 13.43 -5.89 -15.43
C LEU A 46 12.88 -4.98 -14.31
N GLN A 47 11.99 -4.08 -14.67
CA GLN A 47 11.21 -3.26 -13.74
C GLN A 47 9.77 -3.77 -13.72
N VAL A 48 9.35 -4.27 -12.58
CA VAL A 48 8.02 -4.84 -12.37
C VAL A 48 7.17 -3.81 -11.64
N ARG A 49 6.16 -3.28 -12.32
CA ARG A 49 5.13 -2.45 -11.70
C ARG A 49 3.97 -3.35 -11.33
N TYR A 50 3.46 -3.22 -10.12
CA TYR A 50 2.40 -4.11 -9.63
C TYR A 50 1.43 -3.38 -8.72
N ASN A 51 0.19 -3.82 -8.77
CA ASN A 51 -0.86 -3.33 -7.91
C ASN A 51 -1.90 -4.43 -7.66
N ALA A 52 -2.59 -4.33 -6.53
CA ALA A 52 -3.77 -5.12 -6.25
C ALA A 52 -4.86 -4.20 -5.70
N LEU A 53 -6.05 -4.25 -6.29
CA LEU A 53 -7.16 -3.34 -6.00
C LEU A 53 -8.52 -4.07 -6.04
N PRO A 54 -9.54 -3.61 -5.29
CA PRO A 54 -10.90 -4.10 -5.47
C PRO A 54 -11.34 -3.95 -6.93
N SER A 55 -11.92 -5.01 -7.50
CA SER A 55 -12.37 -5.00 -8.90
C SER A 55 -13.46 -3.95 -9.15
N LEU A 56 -14.23 -3.59 -8.12
CA LEU A 56 -15.24 -2.53 -8.20
C LEU A 56 -14.69 -1.13 -8.45
N ALA A 57 -13.41 -0.89 -8.17
CA ALA A 57 -12.76 0.38 -8.50
C ALA A 57 -12.55 0.56 -10.01
N LEU A 58 -12.62 -0.52 -10.79
CA LEU A 58 -12.62 -0.45 -12.25
C LEU A 58 -14.02 -0.06 -12.76
N PRO A 59 -14.13 0.88 -13.73
CA PRO A 59 -15.38 1.16 -14.40
C PRO A 59 -15.96 -0.10 -15.06
N GLU A 60 -17.28 -0.24 -15.02
CA GLU A 60 -17.96 -1.42 -15.58
C GLU A 60 -17.66 -1.61 -17.08
N SER A 61 -17.63 -0.53 -17.85
CA SER A 61 -17.29 -0.56 -19.27
C SER A 61 -15.89 -1.11 -19.53
N ALA A 62 -14.90 -0.76 -18.71
CA ALA A 62 -13.55 -1.28 -18.81
C ALA A 62 -13.49 -2.77 -18.42
N ALA A 63 -14.19 -3.17 -17.35
CA ALA A 63 -14.26 -4.58 -16.95
C ALA A 63 -14.85 -5.45 -18.07
N GLN A 64 -15.93 -4.99 -18.70
CA GLN A 64 -16.57 -5.70 -19.82
C GLN A 64 -15.68 -5.74 -21.07
N ALA A 65 -15.10 -4.60 -21.48
CA ALA A 65 -14.24 -4.52 -22.65
C ALA A 65 -13.02 -5.45 -22.56
N TYR A 66 -12.52 -5.67 -21.34
CA TYR A 66 -11.34 -6.48 -21.08
C TYR A 66 -11.66 -7.88 -20.52
N GLY A 67 -12.94 -8.24 -20.37
CA GLY A 67 -13.35 -9.54 -19.84
C GLY A 67 -12.87 -9.83 -18.42
N LEU A 68 -12.82 -8.80 -17.56
CA LEU A 68 -12.37 -8.89 -16.18
C LEU A 68 -13.53 -9.14 -15.23
N ASP A 69 -13.37 -10.12 -14.33
CA ASP A 69 -14.38 -10.44 -13.32
C ASP A 69 -14.49 -9.32 -12.29
N ARG A 70 -15.64 -8.64 -12.28
CA ARG A 70 -15.96 -7.55 -11.36
C ARG A 70 -16.97 -7.99 -10.32
N GLY A 71 -16.74 -7.66 -9.05
CA GLY A 71 -17.64 -7.99 -7.94
C GLY A 71 -17.13 -7.52 -6.57
N ALA A 72 -18.06 -7.38 -5.61
CA ALA A 72 -17.75 -6.86 -4.27
C ALA A 72 -16.77 -7.73 -3.46
N GLY A 73 -16.69 -9.02 -3.76
CA GLY A 73 -15.74 -9.96 -3.14
C GLY A 73 -14.55 -10.31 -4.03
N ARG A 74 -14.16 -9.45 -4.98
CA ARG A 74 -13.04 -9.72 -5.90
C ARG A 74 -12.05 -8.58 -5.95
N ALA A 75 -10.77 -8.93 -5.96
CA ALA A 75 -9.68 -8.03 -6.27
C ALA A 75 -9.00 -8.42 -7.58
N LEU A 76 -8.49 -7.42 -8.30
CA LEU A 76 -7.63 -7.58 -9.45
C LEU A 76 -6.17 -7.42 -9.01
N VAL A 77 -5.30 -8.27 -9.55
CA VAL A 77 -3.85 -8.18 -9.40
C VAL A 77 -3.27 -7.86 -10.77
N ILE A 78 -2.62 -6.71 -10.89
CA ILE A 78 -2.09 -6.20 -12.14
C ILE A 78 -0.57 -6.18 -12.03
N VAL A 79 0.12 -6.77 -13.01
CA VAL A 79 1.58 -6.81 -13.08
C VAL A 79 2.03 -6.39 -14.47
N ALA A 80 2.69 -5.24 -14.54
CA ALA A 80 3.25 -4.66 -15.74
C ALA A 80 4.78 -4.86 -15.75
N LEU A 81 5.28 -5.45 -16.83
CA LEU A 81 6.70 -5.73 -17.02
C LEU A 81 7.30 -4.67 -17.94
N ARG A 82 8.32 -3.97 -17.45
CA ARG A 82 8.97 -2.85 -18.16
C ARG A 82 10.48 -2.99 -18.13
N GLN A 83 11.15 -2.41 -19.11
CA GLN A 83 12.60 -2.23 -19.12
C GLN A 83 12.89 -0.74 -19.13
N ARG A 84 13.74 -0.29 -18.20
CA ARG A 84 14.23 1.09 -18.23
C ARG A 84 15.23 1.27 -19.38
N ARG A 85 14.99 2.27 -20.23
CA ARG A 85 15.84 2.67 -21.36
C ARG A 85 16.10 4.17 -21.22
N GLY A 86 17.16 4.53 -20.48
CA GLY A 86 17.40 5.92 -20.09
C GLY A 86 16.30 6.42 -19.14
N ASP A 87 15.63 7.50 -19.53
CA ASP A 87 14.49 8.06 -18.79
C ASP A 87 13.14 7.40 -19.15
N ASP A 88 13.11 6.58 -20.20
CA ASP A 88 11.89 5.91 -20.68
C ASP A 88 11.72 4.50 -20.11
N GLU A 89 10.48 4.02 -20.08
CA GLU A 89 10.11 2.63 -19.77
C GLU A 89 9.46 1.97 -20.99
N VAL A 90 10.03 0.87 -21.47
CA VAL A 90 9.49 0.13 -22.63
C VAL A 90 8.81 -1.16 -22.15
N PRO A 91 7.62 -1.53 -22.67
CA PRO A 91 6.97 -2.81 -22.37
C PRO A 91 7.87 -4.02 -22.67
N VAL A 92 7.85 -4.99 -21.76
CA VAL A 92 8.57 -6.27 -21.89
C VAL A 92 7.56 -7.41 -21.85
N GLN A 93 7.71 -8.38 -22.75
CA GLN A 93 6.87 -9.58 -22.72
C GLN A 93 7.35 -10.54 -21.63
N GLY A 94 6.40 -11.16 -20.94
CA GLY A 94 6.72 -12.14 -19.92
C GLY A 94 5.48 -12.80 -19.34
N SER A 95 5.70 -13.64 -18.34
CA SER A 95 4.67 -14.39 -17.64
C SER A 95 4.79 -14.19 -16.14
N VAL A 96 3.66 -14.30 -15.46
CA VAL A 96 3.57 -14.23 -14.00
C VAL A 96 2.76 -15.42 -13.53
N ARG A 97 3.27 -16.09 -12.49
CA ARG A 97 2.56 -17.14 -11.76
C ARG A 97 2.58 -16.76 -10.30
N GLY A 98 1.60 -17.22 -9.52
CA GLY A 98 1.66 -16.97 -8.09
C GLY A 98 0.39 -17.33 -7.35
N VAL A 99 0.42 -17.05 -6.05
CA VAL A 99 -0.70 -17.24 -5.14
C VAL A 99 -0.95 -15.99 -4.31
N ALA A 100 -2.17 -15.86 -3.80
CA ALA A 100 -2.47 -15.01 -2.67
C ALA A 100 -2.66 -15.87 -1.42
N VAL A 101 -2.18 -15.37 -0.27
CA VAL A 101 -2.28 -16.05 1.02
C VAL A 101 -2.91 -15.09 2.02
N ASP A 102 -4.03 -15.46 2.62
CA ASP A 102 -4.62 -14.64 3.69
C ASP A 102 -3.94 -14.88 5.05
N LEU A 103 -4.33 -14.10 6.06
CA LEU A 103 -3.76 -14.19 7.41
C LEU A 103 -4.06 -15.51 8.12
N SER A 104 -5.06 -16.28 7.66
CA SER A 104 -5.34 -17.63 8.16
C SER A 104 -4.43 -18.69 7.51
N GLY A 105 -3.64 -18.30 6.52
CA GLY A 105 -2.75 -19.18 5.77
C GLY A 105 -3.43 -19.88 4.58
N ARG A 106 -4.70 -19.58 4.29
CA ARG A 106 -5.40 -20.15 3.13
C ARG A 106 -4.82 -19.56 1.85
N ARG A 107 -4.49 -20.44 0.90
CA ARG A 107 -3.84 -20.11 -0.38
C ARG A 107 -4.85 -20.12 -1.52
N GLN A 108 -4.77 -19.13 -2.39
CA GLN A 108 -5.56 -19.01 -3.62
C GLN A 108 -4.61 -18.96 -4.81
N GLN A 109 -4.75 -19.88 -5.76
CA GLN A 109 -3.99 -19.85 -7.01
C GLN A 109 -4.46 -18.67 -7.87
N ILE A 110 -3.52 -17.85 -8.34
CA ILE A 110 -3.85 -16.75 -9.24
C ILE A 110 -3.67 -17.22 -10.68
N THR A 111 -4.72 -17.07 -11.48
CA THR A 111 -4.65 -17.30 -12.93
C THR A 111 -4.43 -15.97 -13.62
N PHE A 112 -3.20 -15.71 -14.07
CA PHE A 112 -2.87 -14.51 -14.83
C PHE A 112 -3.22 -14.70 -16.31
N LYS A 113 -3.77 -13.64 -16.90
CA LYS A 113 -4.05 -13.54 -18.33
C LYS A 113 -3.40 -12.26 -18.88
N PRO A 114 -2.84 -12.30 -20.10
CA PRO A 114 -2.33 -11.12 -20.76
C PRO A 114 -3.49 -10.19 -21.12
N LEU A 115 -3.37 -8.92 -20.74
CA LEU A 115 -4.28 -7.85 -21.07
C LEU A 115 -3.55 -6.80 -21.91
N ARG A 116 -4.08 -6.50 -23.10
CA ARG A 116 -3.51 -5.51 -24.01
C ARG A 116 -4.13 -4.14 -23.74
N THR A 117 -3.28 -3.14 -23.47
CA THR A 117 -3.67 -1.74 -23.32
C THR A 117 -2.78 -0.90 -24.21
N GLY A 118 -3.31 -0.46 -25.36
CA GLY A 118 -2.49 0.13 -26.43
C GLY A 118 -1.41 -0.86 -26.89
N ASP A 119 -0.14 -0.45 -26.82
CA ASP A 119 1.01 -1.27 -27.20
C ASP A 119 1.58 -2.11 -26.04
N ALA A 120 1.08 -1.92 -24.81
CA ALA A 120 1.56 -2.64 -23.63
C ALA A 120 0.74 -3.91 -23.37
N VAL A 121 1.41 -4.94 -22.83
CA VAL A 121 0.77 -6.17 -22.34
C VAL A 121 1.03 -6.30 -20.84
N ASP A 122 -0.03 -6.22 -20.05
CA ASP A 122 0.03 -6.39 -18.59
C ASP A 122 -0.54 -7.77 -18.21
N GLN A 123 -0.01 -8.39 -17.16
CA GLN A 123 -0.52 -9.64 -16.64
C GLN A 123 -1.56 -9.33 -15.56
N VAL A 124 -2.80 -9.75 -15.79
CA VAL A 124 -3.92 -9.48 -14.87
C VAL A 124 -4.48 -10.80 -14.35
N GLY A 125 -4.58 -10.91 -13.03
CA GLY A 125 -5.25 -12.01 -12.34
C GLY A 125 -6.37 -11.51 -11.44
N SER A 126 -7.20 -12.42 -10.94
CA SER A 126 -8.22 -12.13 -9.94
C SER A 126 -8.11 -13.06 -8.73
N VAL A 127 -8.48 -12.53 -7.56
CA VAL A 127 -8.56 -13.28 -6.30
C VAL A 127 -9.86 -12.91 -5.57
N GLU A 128 -10.34 -13.81 -4.73
CA GLU A 128 -11.48 -13.52 -3.85
C GLU A 128 -11.00 -12.82 -2.59
N ILE A 129 -11.74 -11.79 -2.17
CA ILE A 129 -11.48 -10.99 -0.98
C ILE A 129 -12.75 -10.83 -0.16
N SER A 130 -12.57 -10.66 1.14
CA SER A 130 -13.59 -10.20 2.09
C SER A 130 -13.24 -8.81 2.62
N PRO A 131 -14.20 -8.08 3.20
CA PRO A 131 -13.92 -6.79 3.81
C PRO A 131 -12.85 -6.89 4.90
N ARG A 132 -11.82 -6.03 4.86
CA ARG A 132 -10.69 -5.99 5.79
C ARG A 132 -9.73 -7.17 5.67
N ASP A 133 -9.76 -7.91 4.57
CA ASP A 133 -8.76 -8.93 4.29
C ASP A 133 -7.39 -8.28 4.09
N THR A 134 -6.36 -8.94 4.61
CA THR A 134 -4.98 -8.69 4.20
C THR A 134 -4.46 -9.93 3.50
N LEU A 135 -4.03 -9.74 2.26
CA LEU A 135 -3.47 -10.81 1.43
C LEU A 135 -1.98 -10.56 1.20
N ARG A 136 -1.20 -11.62 1.36
CA ARG A 136 0.20 -11.70 0.96
C ARG A 136 0.29 -12.38 -0.41
N PHE A 137 0.78 -11.64 -1.39
CA PHE A 137 0.99 -12.12 -2.75
C PHE A 137 2.39 -12.69 -2.87
N GLU A 138 2.48 -13.91 -3.38
CA GLU A 138 3.72 -14.61 -3.69
C GLU A 138 3.74 -14.90 -5.19
N LEU A 139 4.45 -14.06 -5.94
CA LEU A 139 4.51 -14.13 -7.40
C LEU A 139 5.90 -14.54 -7.86
N ASP A 140 5.97 -15.29 -8.95
CA ASP A 140 7.17 -15.59 -9.72
C ASP A 140 7.03 -14.96 -11.11
N VAL A 141 7.91 -14.00 -11.39
CA VAL A 141 7.93 -13.23 -12.64
C VAL A 141 9.03 -13.78 -13.55
N ALA A 142 8.73 -13.96 -14.83
CA ALA A 142 9.71 -14.39 -15.83
C ALA A 142 9.54 -13.62 -17.15
N SER A 143 10.65 -13.14 -17.70
CA SER A 143 10.77 -12.54 -19.03
C SER A 143 12.09 -12.97 -19.70
N ASP A 144 12.29 -12.53 -20.93
CA ASP A 144 13.52 -12.72 -21.71
C ASP A 144 14.75 -12.01 -21.11
N ILE A 145 14.55 -10.86 -20.47
CA ILE A 145 15.61 -10.03 -19.87
C ILE A 145 15.79 -10.23 -18.36
N GLY A 146 15.06 -11.14 -17.73
CA GLY A 146 15.18 -11.40 -16.29
C GLY A 146 13.92 -11.93 -15.64
N GLY A 147 13.91 -11.94 -14.31
CA GLY A 147 12.80 -12.47 -13.54
C GLY A 147 13.20 -12.77 -12.10
N GLY A 148 12.24 -13.24 -11.32
CA GLY A 148 12.44 -13.62 -9.93
C GLY A 148 11.19 -13.52 -9.09
N PRO A 149 11.31 -13.85 -7.80
CA PRO A 149 10.19 -13.76 -6.87
C PRO A 149 9.85 -12.30 -6.57
N LEU A 150 8.55 -12.02 -6.56
CA LEU A 150 7.96 -10.76 -6.12
C LEU A 150 6.97 -11.07 -4.99
N ARG A 151 7.19 -10.44 -3.83
CA ARG A 151 6.30 -10.59 -2.67
C ARG A 151 5.86 -9.22 -2.19
N PHE A 152 4.56 -9.09 -1.93
CA PHE A 152 3.99 -7.87 -1.36
C PHE A 152 2.69 -8.20 -0.63
N GLU A 153 2.23 -7.26 0.20
CA GLU A 153 0.97 -7.37 0.92
C GLU A 153 0.02 -6.25 0.50
N ARG A 154 -1.29 -6.55 0.54
CA ARG A 154 -2.34 -5.56 0.34
C ARG A 154 -3.51 -5.86 1.26
N SER A 155 -4.00 -4.81 1.90
CA SER A 155 -5.27 -4.83 2.63
C SER A 155 -6.39 -4.27 1.76
N PHE A 156 -7.59 -4.85 1.89
CA PHE A 156 -8.78 -4.53 1.10
C PHE A 156 -9.95 -4.07 1.97
#